data_AF-A0A3N4L0F6-F1
#
_entry.id   AF-A0A3N4L0F6-F1
#
_cell.length_a   1.000
_cell.length_b   1.000
_cell.length_c   1.000
_cell.angle_alpha   90.00
_cell.angle_beta   90.00
_cell.angle_gamma   90.00
#
_symmetry.space_group_name_H-M   'P 1'
#
loop_
_entity.id
_entity.type
_entity.pdbx_description
1 polymer ?
#
loop_
_entity_poly.entity_id
_entity_poly.type
_entity_poly.pdbx_seq_one_letter_code
_entity_poly.pdbx_strand_id
1 'polypeptide(L)'
;MPSLSLSSCSFSLTPLQSKFLASFFATTLLVLVLFFVSNPRSAYSFDTSILELQDLQELRTRDNEIVRGLGNGVPGRYNLQFGEINYWLLEPNDLYGSSTAKRGAGSELRKRDGEHGNEKRQDDNAVELYITFNTCLQPQPNQDLPESQRPIAPPPELQVFMSSTSENQAPGPAVTDKPQTVIPIIGGFGNLTITTSGSTWIGVYAPTVDDTDEWVDIWNYEIVLSTTRPYHQYIEDQFLYLIDTDDSSALLITGNMTTTSSREGGFDEDVDGDELMTRTPPYKMYAQNTGVHSRFSGLERSYCAVKGLAQTSTSDVSMTRRGLGNLPKEQFHLRELNSSSTYIGFLTRPGGNGSDPDDTSGTVWRAMRINTKGDGNCQIIYNLPFCSEVAYAVPSNPTLFGIQQLTSFYDNIAASWYQNFSYSLQQIPCNASKSSAYSLARTCDDCAAAYKNWLCAVTIPRCMDYSSTLSYLAERASNELFYNATNKGLQLHPYSPTLSPASLAAHTNTTGTSVASRNKQIDQVIRPGPYKEVKPCMDLCWTLVQSCPTTFGFSCPNMKQPGGERSYGDRDGDGDVTCSYLGAVYFLSAAGRGWSMGLGAAGWVLWMVVWTLVWEGM
;
A
#
# COMPACT_ATOMS: atom_id res chain seq x y z
N MET A 1 -75.00 -2.33 -2.52
CA MET A 1 -73.91 -3.34 -2.59
C MET A 1 -74.55 -4.64 -3.04
N PRO A 2 -74.37 -5.04 -4.32
CA PRO A 2 -73.34 -6.05 -4.62
C PRO A 2 -72.72 -6.01 -6.06
N SER A 3 -71.63 -6.77 -6.20
CA SER A 3 -71.13 -7.55 -7.35
C SER A 3 -70.98 -6.91 -8.74
N LEU A 4 -69.72 -6.57 -9.09
CA LEU A 4 -69.25 -6.50 -10.48
C LEU A 4 -68.40 -7.74 -10.81
N SER A 5 -68.78 -8.41 -11.89
CA SER A 5 -68.18 -9.61 -12.46
C SER A 5 -66.81 -9.35 -13.08
N LEU A 6 -65.86 -10.26 -12.85
CA LEU A 6 -64.57 -10.33 -13.55
C LEU A 6 -64.78 -10.69 -15.03
N SER A 7 -64.44 -9.76 -15.92
CA SER A 7 -64.19 -10.04 -17.33
C SER A 7 -62.70 -10.36 -17.50
N SER A 8 -62.40 -11.57 -17.94
CA SER A 8 -61.08 -12.07 -18.27
C SER A 8 -60.53 -11.38 -19.53
N CYS A 9 -59.50 -10.54 -19.38
CA CYS A 9 -58.69 -10.05 -20.51
C CYS A 9 -57.59 -11.07 -20.83
N SER A 10 -57.79 -11.84 -21.90
CA SER A 10 -56.74 -12.64 -22.54
C SER A 10 -55.93 -11.74 -23.49
N PHE A 11 -54.72 -11.35 -23.09
CA PHE A 11 -53.77 -10.69 -23.99
C PHE A 11 -53.11 -11.74 -24.89
N SER A 12 -53.46 -11.71 -26.18
CA SER A 12 -52.77 -12.48 -27.22
C SER A 12 -51.49 -11.75 -27.61
N LEU A 13 -50.35 -12.29 -27.19
CA LEU A 13 -49.04 -11.82 -27.65
C LEU A 13 -48.85 -12.20 -29.12
N THR A 14 -48.30 -11.29 -29.92
CA THR A 14 -47.96 -11.59 -31.31
C THR A 14 -46.89 -12.69 -31.39
N PRO A 15 -46.82 -13.49 -32.48
CA PRO A 15 -45.84 -14.57 -32.60
C PRO A 15 -44.39 -14.10 -32.46
N LEU A 16 -44.11 -12.84 -32.82
CA LEU A 16 -42.79 -12.23 -32.69
C LEU A 16 -42.48 -11.88 -31.22
N GLN A 17 -43.46 -11.34 -30.49
CA GLN A 17 -43.31 -11.02 -29.07
C GLN A 17 -43.18 -12.28 -28.21
N SER A 18 -43.93 -13.34 -28.52
CA SER A 18 -43.77 -14.64 -27.84
C SER A 18 -42.38 -15.24 -28.07
N LYS A 19 -41.83 -15.14 -29.29
CA LYS A 19 -40.48 -15.61 -29.60
C LYS A 19 -39.39 -14.77 -28.94
N PHE A 20 -39.58 -13.45 -28.86
CA PHE A 20 -38.63 -12.57 -28.17
C PHE A 20 -38.61 -12.85 -26.66
N LEU A 21 -39.79 -12.99 -26.04
CA LEU A 21 -39.91 -13.31 -24.62
C LEU A 21 -39.31 -14.69 -24.30
N ALA A 22 -39.59 -15.69 -25.13
CA ALA A 22 -39.01 -17.03 -24.97
C ALA A 22 -37.49 -17.02 -25.14
N SER A 23 -36.97 -16.28 -26.13
CA SER A 23 -35.53 -16.17 -26.35
C SER A 23 -34.85 -15.43 -25.21
N PHE A 24 -35.45 -14.36 -24.69
CA PHE A 24 -34.91 -13.57 -23.59
C PHE A 24 -34.89 -14.35 -22.27
N PHE A 25 -35.95 -15.12 -21.98
CA PHE A 25 -35.96 -16.02 -20.83
C PHE A 25 -34.90 -17.12 -20.96
N ALA A 26 -34.72 -17.68 -22.15
CA ALA A 26 -33.71 -18.71 -22.38
C ALA A 26 -32.28 -18.17 -22.17
N THR A 27 -31.94 -16.98 -22.70
CA THR A 27 -30.62 -16.38 -22.47
C THR A 27 -30.40 -15.98 -21.01
N THR A 28 -31.43 -15.46 -20.34
CA THR A 28 -31.31 -15.07 -18.91
C THR A 28 -31.10 -16.29 -18.02
N LEU A 29 -31.82 -17.40 -18.30
CA LEU A 29 -31.62 -18.67 -17.61
C LEU A 29 -30.22 -19.24 -17.88
N LEU A 30 -29.74 -19.16 -19.12
CA LEU A 30 -28.41 -19.66 -19.48
C LEU A 30 -27.28 -18.85 -18.83
N VAL A 31 -27.44 -17.53 -18.71
CA VAL A 31 -26.51 -16.67 -17.96
C VAL A 31 -26.54 -16.99 -16.46
N LEU A 32 -27.71 -17.26 -15.88
CA LEU A 32 -27.82 -17.70 -14.49
C LEU A 32 -27.16 -19.06 -14.26
N VAL A 33 -27.40 -20.04 -15.14
CA VAL A 33 -26.76 -21.36 -15.07
C VAL A 33 -25.24 -21.23 -15.20
N LEU A 34 -24.75 -20.45 -16.16
CA LEU A 34 -23.32 -20.19 -16.31
C LEU A 34 -22.74 -19.48 -15.08
N PHE A 35 -23.47 -18.56 -14.47
CA PHE A 35 -23.07 -17.87 -13.24
C PHE A 35 -22.95 -18.84 -12.05
N PHE A 36 -23.89 -19.79 -11.91
CA PHE A 36 -23.82 -20.83 -10.87
C PHE A 36 -22.73 -21.89 -11.16
N VAL A 37 -22.48 -22.21 -12.42
CA VAL A 37 -21.39 -23.14 -12.81
C VAL A 37 -20.01 -22.49 -12.64
N SER A 38 -19.88 -21.19 -12.88
CA SER A 38 -18.61 -20.46 -12.72
C SER A 38 -18.33 -20.02 -11.28
N ASN A 39 -19.32 -20.09 -10.38
CA ASN A 39 -19.17 -19.83 -8.95
C ASN A 39 -19.85 -20.92 -8.12
N PRO A 40 -19.26 -22.12 -7.99
CA PRO A 40 -19.84 -23.18 -7.17
C PRO A 40 -19.71 -22.82 -5.69
N ARG A 41 -20.75 -22.23 -5.12
CA ARG A 41 -21.02 -22.32 -3.68
C ARG A 41 -22.23 -23.23 -3.53
N SER A 42 -22.02 -24.36 -2.86
CA SER A 42 -23.00 -25.37 -2.44
C SER A 42 -23.35 -26.46 -3.47
N ALA A 43 -22.57 -27.54 -3.47
CA ALA A 43 -23.07 -28.93 -3.61
C ALA A 43 -21.98 -29.91 -3.17
N TYR A 44 -22.10 -30.46 -1.96
CA TYR A 44 -21.40 -31.68 -1.55
C TYR A 44 -22.06 -32.85 -2.28
N SER A 45 -21.30 -33.64 -3.06
CA SER A 45 -21.73 -34.98 -3.43
C SER A 45 -21.27 -35.96 -2.36
N PHE A 46 -22.25 -36.65 -1.78
CA PHE A 46 -22.07 -37.82 -0.95
C PHE A 46 -21.68 -38.98 -1.86
N ASP A 47 -20.50 -39.58 -1.67
CA ASP A 47 -20.20 -40.88 -2.27
C ASP A 47 -20.01 -41.89 -1.13
N THR A 48 -20.94 -42.85 -1.09
CA THR A 48 -20.94 -43.97 -0.16
C THR A 48 -19.98 -45.03 -0.66
N SER A 49 -18.82 -45.15 -0.04
CA SER A 49 -18.08 -46.41 0.01
C SER A 49 -18.08 -46.91 1.46
N ILE A 50 -19.03 -47.80 1.72
CA ILE A 50 -19.08 -48.64 2.91
C ILE A 50 -17.86 -49.55 2.86
N LEU A 51 -16.92 -49.40 3.79
CA LEU A 51 -16.16 -50.53 4.30
C LEU A 51 -16.17 -50.44 5.84
N GLU A 52 -16.86 -51.42 6.42
CA GLU A 52 -16.94 -51.69 7.86
C GLU A 52 -15.55 -51.71 8.50
N LEU A 53 -15.39 -50.93 9.58
CA LEU A 53 -14.57 -51.26 10.76
C LEU A 53 -14.75 -50.18 11.83
N GLN A 54 -15.99 -50.05 12.31
CA GLN A 54 -16.33 -49.18 13.44
C GLN A 54 -16.69 -50.08 14.62
N ASP A 55 -15.72 -50.33 15.49
CA ASP A 55 -15.96 -50.59 16.93
C ASP A 55 -14.68 -50.78 17.80
N LEU A 56 -13.48 -50.42 17.34
CA LEU A 56 -12.25 -50.58 18.15
C LEU A 56 -11.32 -49.36 18.23
N GLN A 57 -11.79 -48.15 17.89
CA GLN A 57 -10.92 -46.96 17.87
C GLN A 57 -11.36 -45.78 18.77
N GLU A 58 -12.49 -45.89 19.48
CA GLU A 58 -12.94 -44.85 20.43
C GLU A 58 -12.29 -44.90 21.82
N LEU A 59 -11.39 -45.86 22.08
CA LEU A 59 -10.72 -46.01 23.37
C LEU A 59 -9.19 -45.82 23.32
N ARG A 60 -8.62 -45.31 22.22
CA ARG A 60 -7.15 -45.17 22.07
C ARG A 60 -6.66 -43.88 21.39
N THR A 61 -7.36 -42.76 21.54
CA THR A 61 -6.85 -41.45 21.04
C THR A 61 -6.76 -40.35 22.09
N ARG A 62 -6.99 -40.65 23.38
CA ARG A 62 -6.99 -39.62 24.44
C ARG A 62 -5.63 -39.28 25.06
N ASP A 63 -4.55 -39.98 24.71
CA ASP A 63 -3.29 -39.89 25.48
C ASP A 63 -2.13 -39.16 24.78
N ASN A 64 -2.32 -38.54 23.60
CA ASN A 64 -1.23 -37.81 22.91
C ASN A 64 -1.55 -36.40 22.39
N GLU A 65 -2.74 -35.84 22.64
CA GLU A 65 -3.03 -34.44 22.27
C GLU A 65 -2.53 -33.49 23.37
N ILE A 66 -1.31 -32.95 23.18
CA ILE A 66 -0.74 -31.95 24.08
C ILE A 66 -1.46 -30.61 23.86
N VAL A 67 -2.49 -30.33 24.67
CA VAL A 67 -3.08 -29.00 24.79
C VAL A 67 -2.07 -28.08 25.47
N ARG A 68 -1.71 -26.97 24.81
CA ARG A 68 -0.69 -26.03 25.30
C ARG A 68 -1.33 -24.81 25.94
N GLY A 69 -0.86 -24.41 27.11
CA GLY A 69 -1.28 -23.16 27.75
C GLY A 69 -0.73 -21.94 27.00
N LEU A 70 -1.58 -20.95 26.74
CA LEU A 70 -1.18 -19.62 26.26
C LEU A 70 -1.24 -18.62 27.41
N GLY A 71 -0.13 -17.94 27.69
CA GLY A 71 -0.12 -16.80 28.61
C GLY A 71 -0.65 -15.53 27.92
N ASN A 72 -1.26 -14.63 28.69
CA ASN A 72 -1.71 -13.34 28.19
C ASN A 72 -0.54 -12.49 27.68
N GLY A 73 -0.60 -12.08 26.42
CA GLY A 73 0.43 -11.31 25.72
C GLY A 73 1.69 -12.09 25.38
N VAL A 74 1.70 -13.42 25.57
CA VAL A 74 2.86 -14.28 25.29
C VAL A 74 2.64 -15.00 23.95
N PRO A 75 3.57 -14.88 22.99
CA PRO A 75 3.44 -15.54 21.70
C PRO A 75 3.60 -17.06 21.82
N GLY A 76 2.59 -17.80 21.39
CA GLY A 76 2.65 -19.24 21.19
C GLY A 76 3.15 -19.57 19.79
N ARG A 77 4.28 -20.27 19.69
CA ARG A 77 4.88 -20.68 18.41
C ARG A 77 4.81 -22.19 18.24
N TYR A 78 4.49 -22.65 17.03
CA TYR A 78 4.49 -24.08 16.73
C TYR A 78 4.75 -24.37 15.25
N ASN A 79 5.24 -25.57 14.99
CA ASN A 79 5.45 -26.09 13.65
C ASN A 79 4.37 -27.12 13.30
N LEU A 80 3.84 -27.09 12.08
CA LEU A 80 2.85 -28.04 11.60
C LEU A 80 3.26 -28.66 10.27
N GLN A 81 3.06 -29.96 10.14
CA GLN A 81 3.05 -30.67 8.86
C GLN A 81 1.64 -30.68 8.26
N PHE A 82 1.53 -31.06 6.98
CA PHE A 82 0.24 -31.18 6.31
C PHE A 82 -0.70 -32.14 7.06
N GLY A 83 -1.94 -31.72 7.27
CA GLY A 83 -2.96 -32.49 7.99
C GLY A 83 -2.84 -32.47 9.52
N GLU A 84 -1.80 -31.86 10.09
CA GLU A 84 -1.66 -31.74 11.54
C GLU A 84 -2.52 -30.61 12.11
N ILE A 85 -2.98 -30.80 13.34
CA ILE A 85 -3.67 -29.79 14.15
C ILE A 85 -2.96 -29.66 15.50
N ASN A 86 -2.82 -28.42 15.98
CA ASN A 86 -2.37 -28.12 17.34
C ASN A 86 -3.45 -27.36 18.10
N TYR A 87 -3.62 -27.71 19.38
CA TYR A 87 -4.59 -27.09 20.27
C TYR A 87 -3.94 -26.22 21.34
N TRP A 88 -4.49 -25.02 21.50
CA TRP A 88 -4.15 -24.07 22.55
C TRP A 88 -5.31 -23.83 23.49
N LEU A 89 -5.00 -23.59 24.77
CA LEU A 89 -5.93 -23.25 25.81
C LEU A 89 -5.49 -21.97 26.52
N LEU A 90 -6.40 -21.01 26.61
CA LEU A 90 -6.30 -19.89 27.54
C LEU A 90 -7.15 -20.20 28.76
N GLU A 91 -6.52 -20.28 29.93
CA GLU A 91 -7.24 -20.48 31.17
C GLU A 91 -7.78 -19.14 31.72
N PRO A 92 -8.89 -19.16 32.49
CA PRO A 92 -9.45 -17.94 33.06
C PRO A 92 -8.47 -17.19 33.95
N ASN A 93 -7.51 -17.89 34.58
CA ASN A 93 -6.49 -17.27 35.44
C ASN A 93 -5.55 -16.34 34.66
N ASP A 94 -5.33 -16.60 33.37
CA ASP A 94 -4.46 -15.80 32.52
C ASP A 94 -5.15 -14.52 32.01
N LEU A 95 -6.48 -14.49 31.98
CA LEU A 95 -7.27 -13.33 31.56
C LEU A 95 -7.08 -12.12 32.49
N TYR A 96 -6.90 -12.35 33.79
CA TYR A 96 -6.92 -11.28 34.80
C TYR A 96 -5.55 -10.83 35.29
N GLY A 97 -4.46 -11.41 34.78
CA GLY A 97 -3.08 -11.08 35.17
C GLY A 97 -2.77 -11.44 36.63
N SER A 98 -1.79 -12.31 36.87
CA SER A 98 -1.35 -12.59 38.24
C SER A 98 -0.79 -11.30 38.88
N SER A 99 -1.48 -10.77 39.90
CA SER A 99 -1.00 -9.70 40.76
C SER A 99 0.13 -10.18 41.68
N THR A 100 1.16 -10.81 41.14
CA THR A 100 2.37 -11.22 41.87
C THR A 100 3.57 -10.40 41.41
N ALA A 101 3.43 -9.08 41.42
CA ALA A 101 4.57 -8.24 41.74
C ALA A 101 4.90 -8.51 43.22
N LYS A 102 6.00 -9.23 43.47
CA LYS A 102 6.62 -9.33 44.79
C LYS A 102 6.94 -7.92 45.29
N ARG A 103 6.00 -7.27 45.97
CA ARG A 103 6.27 -6.11 46.80
C ARG A 103 7.08 -6.61 47.99
N GLY A 104 8.31 -6.13 48.07
CA GLY A 104 9.20 -6.33 49.21
C GLY A 104 8.48 -5.98 50.52
N ALA A 105 8.85 -6.72 51.56
CA ALA A 105 8.45 -6.49 52.92
C ALA A 105 8.59 -5.01 53.32
N GLY A 106 7.53 -4.44 53.89
CA GLY A 106 7.60 -3.14 54.54
C GLY A 106 6.23 -2.46 54.71
N SER A 107 5.85 -2.27 55.98
CA SER A 107 4.86 -1.29 56.48
C SER A 107 3.43 -1.76 56.74
N GLU A 108 3.23 -2.20 57.99
CA GLU A 108 2.22 -1.78 58.95
C GLU A 108 0.74 -1.58 58.54
N LEU A 109 -0.07 -2.56 58.97
CA LEU A 109 -1.32 -2.41 59.72
C LEU A 109 -1.93 -1.00 59.84
N ARG A 110 -3.04 -0.77 59.12
CA ARG A 110 -4.16 0.02 59.64
C ARG A 110 -5.50 -0.61 59.27
N LYS A 111 -6.09 -1.25 60.28
CA LYS A 111 -7.45 -1.77 60.33
C LYS A 111 -8.41 -0.57 60.47
N ARG A 112 -9.41 -0.46 59.60
CA ARG A 112 -10.60 0.35 59.88
C ARG A 112 -11.82 -0.37 59.29
N ASP A 113 -12.69 -0.77 60.20
CA ASP A 113 -13.94 -1.48 59.95
C ASP A 113 -15.03 -0.54 59.38
N GLY A 114 -15.96 -1.14 58.64
CA GLY A 114 -17.19 -0.55 58.10
C GLY A 114 -17.30 -0.88 56.60
N GLU A 115 -18.41 -1.38 56.05
CA GLU A 115 -19.74 -1.69 56.52
C GLU A 115 -20.38 -2.56 55.42
N HIS A 116 -21.28 -3.46 55.79
CA HIS A 116 -21.96 -4.38 54.87
C HIS A 116 -22.76 -3.63 53.79
N GLY A 117 -22.29 -3.70 52.55
CA GLY A 117 -23.08 -3.45 51.34
C GLY A 117 -23.15 -4.72 50.50
N ASN A 118 -24.27 -5.44 50.58
CA ASN A 118 -24.60 -6.54 49.68
C ASN A 118 -24.90 -5.95 48.29
N GLU A 119 -23.88 -5.74 47.46
CA GLU A 119 -24.07 -5.54 46.03
C GLU A 119 -24.12 -6.89 45.31
N LYS A 120 -25.21 -7.03 44.55
CA LYS A 120 -25.57 -8.18 43.75
C LYS A 120 -24.40 -8.54 42.82
N ARG A 121 -23.78 -9.70 43.05
CA ARG A 121 -22.91 -10.36 42.08
C ARG A 121 -23.76 -10.77 40.87
N GLN A 122 -23.74 -9.97 39.82
CA GLN A 122 -24.41 -10.26 38.57
C GLN A 122 -23.45 -9.86 37.43
N ASP A 123 -22.80 -10.86 36.80
CA ASP A 123 -22.14 -10.83 35.48
C ASP A 123 -20.98 -9.86 35.15
N ASP A 124 -20.15 -9.43 36.12
CA ASP A 124 -19.16 -8.34 35.90
C ASP A 124 -17.72 -8.73 35.50
N ASN A 125 -17.43 -9.97 35.11
CA ASN A 125 -16.05 -10.43 34.79
C ASN A 125 -15.91 -10.84 33.31
N ALA A 126 -16.32 -10.01 32.36
CA ALA A 126 -16.11 -10.27 30.93
C ALA A 126 -14.97 -9.35 30.43
N VAL A 127 -13.92 -9.94 29.86
CA VAL A 127 -12.73 -9.21 29.38
C VAL A 127 -12.69 -9.22 27.86
N GLU A 128 -12.31 -8.10 27.26
CA GLU A 128 -12.03 -8.04 25.83
C GLU A 128 -10.71 -8.77 25.54
N LEU A 129 -10.78 -9.74 24.64
CA LEU A 129 -9.65 -10.59 24.25
C LEU A 129 -9.37 -10.39 22.76
N TYR A 130 -8.15 -9.96 22.47
CA TYR A 130 -7.59 -9.87 21.13
C TYR A 130 -6.86 -11.17 20.81
N ILE A 131 -7.34 -11.87 19.78
CA ILE A 131 -6.72 -13.05 19.20
C ILE A 131 -6.03 -12.60 17.92
N THR A 132 -4.71 -12.76 17.83
CA THR A 132 -3.95 -12.44 16.62
C THR A 132 -3.10 -13.62 16.19
N PHE A 133 -2.99 -13.79 14.89
CA PHE A 133 -2.32 -14.92 14.26
C PHE A 133 -1.47 -14.44 13.10
N ASN A 134 -0.24 -14.92 13.05
CA ASN A 134 0.67 -14.74 11.92
C ASN A 134 1.28 -16.09 11.54
N THR A 135 1.30 -16.37 10.25
CA THR A 135 2.10 -17.46 9.70
C THR A 135 3.49 -16.94 9.34
N CYS A 136 4.54 -17.53 9.90
CA CYS A 136 5.91 -17.04 9.77
C CYS A 136 6.73 -17.80 8.72
N LEU A 137 6.49 -19.11 8.55
CA LEU A 137 7.08 -19.93 7.50
C LEU A 137 5.99 -20.79 6.87
N GLN A 138 6.17 -21.11 5.59
CA GLN A 138 5.30 -22.03 4.86
C GLN A 138 6.11 -23.00 4.02
N PRO A 139 5.54 -24.17 3.69
CA PRO A 139 6.13 -25.10 2.74
C PRO A 139 6.46 -24.42 1.42
N GLN A 140 7.57 -24.83 0.81
CA GLN A 140 8.06 -24.29 -0.46
C GLN A 140 7.92 -25.33 -1.57
N PRO A 141 7.74 -24.92 -2.83
CA PRO A 141 7.77 -25.84 -3.95
C PRO A 141 9.10 -26.61 -3.98
N ASN A 142 9.02 -27.93 -4.12
CA ASN A 142 10.18 -28.80 -4.20
C ASN A 142 11.02 -28.46 -5.44
N GLN A 143 12.24 -27.97 -5.21
CA GLN A 143 13.13 -27.52 -6.27
C GLN A 143 13.76 -28.68 -7.06
N ASP A 144 13.68 -29.91 -6.55
CA ASP A 144 14.15 -31.11 -7.27
C ASP A 144 13.18 -31.52 -8.39
N LEU A 145 11.94 -31.01 -8.37
CA LEU A 145 10.97 -31.24 -9.43
C LEU A 145 11.27 -30.35 -10.67
N PRO A 146 10.98 -30.85 -11.88
CA PRO A 146 10.99 -30.04 -13.10
C PRO A 146 10.11 -28.80 -12.94
N GLU A 147 10.53 -27.66 -13.49
CA GLU A 147 9.80 -26.39 -13.38
C GLU A 147 8.33 -26.49 -13.84
N SER A 148 8.05 -27.31 -14.87
CA SER A 148 6.69 -27.55 -15.36
C SER A 148 5.79 -28.36 -14.42
N GLN A 149 6.36 -28.98 -13.38
CA GLN A 149 5.65 -29.77 -12.36
C GLN A 149 5.60 -29.06 -11.01
N ARG A 150 6.20 -27.87 -10.87
CA ARG A 150 6.19 -27.13 -9.61
C ARG A 150 4.85 -26.42 -9.42
N PRO A 151 4.27 -26.43 -8.21
CA PRO A 151 3.12 -25.60 -7.89
C PRO A 151 3.40 -24.13 -8.19
N ILE A 152 2.51 -23.51 -8.97
CA ILE A 152 2.56 -22.06 -9.28
C ILE A 152 1.88 -21.25 -8.19
N ALA A 153 0.84 -21.81 -7.56
CA ALA A 153 0.12 -21.18 -6.46
C ALA A 153 0.85 -21.42 -5.13
N PRO A 154 0.74 -20.50 -4.16
CA PRO A 154 1.22 -20.75 -2.80
C PRO A 154 0.46 -21.91 -2.14
N PRO A 155 1.03 -22.54 -1.10
CA PRO A 155 0.36 -23.63 -0.40
C PRO A 155 -0.92 -23.13 0.30
N PRO A 156 -1.87 -24.02 0.63
CA PRO A 156 -3.10 -23.62 1.32
C PRO A 156 -2.81 -22.96 2.67
N GLU A 157 -3.47 -21.83 2.97
CA GLU A 157 -3.29 -21.12 4.23
C GLU A 157 -3.72 -21.95 5.45
N LEU A 158 -3.04 -21.75 6.58
CA LEU A 158 -3.43 -22.33 7.86
C LEU A 158 -4.86 -21.90 8.24
N GLN A 159 -5.58 -22.80 8.91
CA GLN A 159 -6.94 -22.55 9.38
C GLN A 159 -6.96 -22.47 10.90
N VAL A 160 -7.64 -21.46 11.44
CA VAL A 160 -7.74 -21.26 12.89
C VAL A 160 -9.20 -21.34 13.32
N PHE A 161 -9.46 -22.22 14.28
CA PHE A 161 -10.78 -22.48 14.85
C PHE A 161 -10.78 -22.12 16.32
N MET A 162 -11.86 -21.52 16.80
CA MET A 162 -11.97 -21.04 18.19
C MET A 162 -13.29 -21.52 18.81
N SER A 163 -13.25 -21.92 20.07
CA SER A 163 -14.42 -22.18 20.91
C SER A 163 -14.26 -21.50 22.27
N SER A 164 -15.32 -20.83 22.73
CA SER A 164 -15.43 -20.28 24.09
C SER A 164 -16.32 -21.13 25.00
N THR A 165 -16.69 -22.34 24.57
CA THR A 165 -17.62 -23.21 25.29
C THR A 165 -16.93 -24.51 25.69
N SER A 166 -17.26 -25.01 26.88
CA SER A 166 -16.75 -26.30 27.36
C SER A 166 -17.29 -27.50 26.58
N GLU A 167 -18.33 -27.31 25.75
CA GLU A 167 -18.88 -28.31 24.83
C GLU A 167 -17.87 -28.70 23.74
N ASN A 168 -17.04 -27.74 23.33
CA ASN A 168 -16.03 -27.91 22.29
C ASN A 168 -14.64 -27.47 22.78
N GLN A 169 -13.87 -28.44 23.29
CA GLN A 169 -12.52 -28.23 23.81
C GLN A 169 -11.41 -28.50 22.78
N ALA A 170 -11.80 -28.95 21.57
CA ALA A 170 -10.90 -29.28 20.47
C ALA A 170 -11.52 -28.81 19.15
N PRO A 171 -11.66 -27.48 18.94
CA PRO A 171 -12.25 -26.95 17.72
C PRO A 171 -11.34 -27.24 16.52
N GLY A 172 -11.92 -27.59 15.38
CA GLY A 172 -11.17 -28.05 14.22
C GLY A 172 -12.07 -28.41 13.03
N PRO A 173 -11.46 -28.77 11.88
CA PRO A 173 -12.20 -28.98 10.63
C PRO A 173 -13.14 -30.19 10.67
N ALA A 174 -12.84 -31.20 11.49
CA ALA A 174 -13.66 -32.40 11.65
C ALA A 174 -14.88 -32.21 12.57
N VAL A 175 -15.02 -31.06 13.23
CA VAL A 175 -16.08 -30.80 14.20
C VAL A 175 -17.26 -30.11 13.52
N THR A 176 -18.37 -30.82 13.33
CA THR A 176 -19.58 -30.28 12.66
C THR A 176 -20.71 -29.94 13.61
N ASP A 177 -20.83 -30.65 14.74
CA ASP A 177 -22.02 -30.60 15.61
C ASP A 177 -21.81 -29.80 16.90
N LYS A 178 -20.71 -29.05 17.00
CA LYS A 178 -20.37 -28.27 18.19
C LYS A 178 -20.05 -26.83 17.82
N PRO A 179 -20.36 -25.85 18.70
CA PRO A 179 -20.10 -24.45 18.42
C PRO A 179 -18.59 -24.20 18.23
N GLN A 180 -18.24 -23.55 17.12
CA GLN A 180 -16.92 -23.01 16.86
C GLN A 180 -17.00 -21.83 15.88
N THR A 181 -16.00 -20.96 15.96
CA THR A 181 -15.81 -19.82 15.07
C THR A 181 -14.54 -20.04 14.25
N VAL A 182 -14.62 -19.83 12.95
CA VAL A 182 -13.43 -19.84 12.07
C VAL A 182 -12.87 -18.43 12.01
N ILE A 183 -11.57 -18.28 12.31
CA ILE A 183 -10.86 -17.01 12.14
C ILE A 183 -10.30 -16.99 10.71
N PRO A 184 -10.72 -16.04 9.86
CA PRO A 184 -10.21 -15.96 8.50
C PRO A 184 -8.74 -15.58 8.52
N ILE A 185 -7.90 -16.42 7.91
CA ILE A 185 -6.51 -16.10 7.61
C ILE A 185 -6.48 -15.58 6.18
N ILE A 186 -5.80 -14.46 5.97
CA ILE A 186 -5.60 -13.85 4.65
C ILE A 186 -4.18 -13.30 4.61
N GLY A 187 -3.40 -13.69 3.59
CA GLY A 187 -2.01 -13.25 3.48
C GLY A 187 -1.18 -13.67 4.68
N GLY A 188 -1.50 -14.80 5.30
CA GLY A 188 -0.85 -15.28 6.53
C GLY A 188 -1.17 -14.50 7.82
N PHE A 189 -2.13 -13.58 7.82
CA PHE A 189 -2.59 -12.85 9.02
C PHE A 189 -4.05 -13.17 9.34
N GLY A 190 -4.37 -13.30 10.62
CA GLY A 190 -5.74 -13.37 11.11
C GLY A 190 -5.92 -12.69 12.45
N ASN A 191 -7.11 -12.13 12.68
CA ASN A 191 -7.47 -11.55 13.96
C ASN A 191 -8.94 -11.76 14.31
N LEU A 192 -9.23 -11.80 15.60
CA LEU A 192 -10.59 -11.80 16.14
C LEU A 192 -10.58 -11.12 17.51
N THR A 193 -11.52 -10.20 17.73
CA THR A 193 -11.77 -9.60 19.05
C THR A 193 -13.07 -10.15 19.60
N ILE A 194 -13.03 -10.69 20.81
CA ILE A 194 -14.20 -11.23 21.51
C ILE A 194 -14.26 -10.69 22.94
N THR A 195 -15.42 -10.82 23.58
CA THR A 195 -15.54 -10.67 25.02
C THR A 195 -15.73 -12.04 25.65
N THR A 196 -14.87 -12.43 26.59
CA THR A 196 -14.95 -13.73 27.28
C THR A 196 -14.74 -13.59 28.78
N SER A 197 -15.43 -14.42 29.56
CA SER A 197 -15.27 -14.54 31.02
C SER A 197 -14.63 -15.87 31.43
N GLY A 198 -14.43 -16.79 30.47
CA GLY A 198 -14.03 -18.17 30.72
C GLY A 198 -12.97 -18.68 29.73
N SER A 199 -12.69 -19.98 29.82
CA SER A 199 -11.66 -20.64 29.02
C SER A 199 -11.93 -20.49 27.52
N THR A 200 -10.85 -20.33 26.75
CA THR A 200 -10.91 -20.27 25.28
C THR A 200 -10.02 -21.37 24.70
N TRP A 201 -10.59 -22.20 23.85
CA TRP A 201 -9.89 -23.26 23.12
C TRP A 201 -9.68 -22.86 21.67
N ILE A 202 -8.50 -23.12 21.14
CA ILE A 202 -8.13 -22.79 19.77
C ILE A 202 -7.48 -23.98 19.10
N GLY A 203 -7.89 -24.31 17.88
CA GLY A 203 -7.26 -25.30 17.03
C GLY A 203 -6.64 -24.61 15.82
N VAL A 204 -5.34 -24.83 15.60
CA VAL A 204 -4.63 -24.37 14.41
C VAL A 204 -4.33 -25.58 13.55
N TYR A 205 -4.93 -25.62 12.37
CA TYR A 205 -4.89 -26.74 11.44
C TYR A 205 -4.11 -26.39 10.17
N ALA A 206 -3.22 -27.28 9.75
CA ALA A 206 -2.57 -27.22 8.45
C ALA A 206 -3.37 -28.07 7.45
N PRO A 207 -3.95 -27.46 6.39
CA PRO A 207 -4.72 -28.21 5.40
C PRO A 207 -3.91 -29.32 4.73
N THR A 208 -4.58 -30.39 4.29
CA THR A 208 -3.96 -31.41 3.45
C THR A 208 -3.84 -30.93 2.00
N VAL A 209 -2.83 -31.43 1.29
CA VAL A 209 -2.66 -31.28 -0.16
C VAL A 209 -2.69 -32.67 -0.80
N ASP A 210 -3.04 -32.73 -2.08
CA ASP A 210 -3.17 -34.01 -2.81
C ASP A 210 -1.83 -34.74 -2.98
N ASP A 211 -0.75 -33.99 -3.20
CA ASP A 211 0.61 -34.52 -3.31
C ASP A 211 1.56 -33.75 -2.39
N THR A 212 2.02 -34.40 -1.33
CA THR A 212 2.95 -33.80 -0.36
C THR A 212 4.38 -33.75 -0.88
N ASP A 213 4.74 -34.54 -1.89
CA ASP A 213 6.11 -34.60 -2.43
C ASP A 213 6.45 -33.36 -3.29
N GLU A 214 5.42 -32.62 -3.71
CA GLU A 214 5.53 -31.31 -4.36
C GLU A 214 6.04 -30.20 -3.44
N TRP A 215 6.00 -30.44 -2.12
CA TRP A 215 6.30 -29.45 -1.10
C TRP A 215 7.43 -29.91 -0.20
N VAL A 216 8.29 -28.97 0.18
CA VAL A 216 9.32 -29.16 1.20
C VAL A 216 9.11 -28.15 2.33
N ASP A 217 9.79 -28.36 3.45
CA ASP A 217 9.65 -27.58 4.68
C ASP A 217 8.27 -27.75 5.37
N ILE A 218 8.03 -26.94 6.38
CA ILE A 218 6.89 -27.03 7.30
C ILE A 218 6.26 -25.65 7.49
N TRP A 219 5.04 -25.64 8.00
CA TRP A 219 4.46 -24.41 8.52
C TRP A 219 5.09 -24.04 9.85
N ASN A 220 5.35 -22.76 10.06
CA ASN A 220 5.59 -22.18 11.38
C ASN A 220 4.63 -21.01 11.57
N TYR A 221 3.97 -20.95 12.71
CA TYR A 221 3.07 -19.84 13.03
C TYR A 221 3.28 -19.31 14.44
N GLU A 222 2.75 -18.12 14.66
CA GLU A 222 2.65 -17.47 15.96
C GLU A 222 1.20 -17.06 16.22
N ILE A 223 0.67 -17.48 17.37
CA ILE A 223 -0.64 -17.08 17.87
C ILE A 223 -0.49 -16.38 19.21
N VAL A 224 -1.18 -15.27 19.40
CA VAL A 224 -1.15 -14.51 20.66
C VAL A 224 -2.56 -14.17 21.10
N LEU A 225 -2.78 -14.30 22.40
CA LEU A 225 -4.00 -13.89 23.09
C LEU A 225 -3.64 -12.74 24.03
N SER A 226 -4.27 -11.59 23.86
CA SER A 226 -3.93 -10.38 24.62
C SER A 226 -5.20 -9.68 25.11
N THR A 227 -5.19 -9.21 26.35
CA THR A 227 -6.33 -8.44 26.92
C THR A 227 -6.13 -6.92 26.88
N THR A 228 -5.01 -6.45 26.33
CA THR A 228 -4.64 -5.02 26.34
C THR A 228 -4.67 -4.40 24.96
N ARG A 229 -3.99 -5.02 23.99
CA ARG A 229 -3.90 -4.59 22.59
C ARG A 229 -3.62 -5.76 21.67
N PRO A 230 -3.97 -5.69 20.38
CA PRO A 230 -3.56 -6.69 19.39
C PRO A 230 -2.03 -6.79 19.32
N TYR A 231 -1.50 -8.01 19.29
CA TYR A 231 -0.05 -8.25 19.23
C TYR A 231 0.47 -8.20 17.78
N HIS A 232 -0.28 -8.76 16.84
CA HIS A 232 -0.07 -8.57 15.40
C HIS A 232 -1.20 -7.73 14.80
N GLN A 233 -0.87 -6.91 13.81
CA GLN A 233 -1.86 -6.10 13.11
C GLN A 233 -1.59 -6.02 11.62
N TYR A 234 -2.67 -5.90 10.85
CA TYR A 234 -2.63 -5.53 9.45
C TYR A 234 -3.57 -4.34 9.21
N ILE A 235 -3.06 -3.32 8.54
CA ILE A 235 -3.82 -2.12 8.16
C ILE A 235 -3.93 -2.07 6.63
N GLU A 236 -5.15 -2.13 6.13
CA GLU A 236 -5.46 -2.09 4.69
C GLU A 236 -5.29 -0.69 4.10
N ASP A 237 -5.37 0.37 4.92
CA ASP A 237 -5.16 1.74 4.48
C ASP A 237 -3.73 1.98 4.02
N GLN A 238 -3.59 2.79 2.96
CA GLN A 238 -2.28 3.13 2.43
C GLN A 238 -1.59 4.15 3.34
N PHE A 239 -0.45 3.74 3.88
CA PHE A 239 0.41 4.61 4.68
C PHE A 239 1.84 4.73 4.15
N LEU A 240 2.11 4.13 2.98
CA LEU A 240 3.37 4.23 2.26
C LEU A 240 3.12 4.80 0.87
N TYR A 241 3.97 5.73 0.45
CA TYR A 241 3.85 6.44 -0.82
C TYR A 241 5.19 6.48 -1.53
N LEU A 242 5.17 6.15 -2.81
CA LEU A 242 6.34 6.22 -3.68
C LEU A 242 6.53 7.68 -4.11
N ILE A 243 7.71 8.24 -3.85
CA ILE A 243 8.06 9.57 -4.37
C ILE A 243 8.55 9.42 -5.80
N ASP A 244 9.65 8.69 -5.99
CA ASP A 244 10.23 8.37 -7.30
C ASP A 244 11.21 7.19 -7.21
N THR A 245 11.63 6.69 -8.37
CA THR A 245 12.67 5.65 -8.50
C THR A 245 13.84 6.14 -9.35
N ASP A 246 14.99 5.51 -9.26
CA ASP A 246 15.97 5.50 -10.35
C ASP A 246 16.22 4.06 -10.79
N ASP A 247 17.35 3.79 -11.44
CA ASP A 247 17.71 2.47 -11.95
C ASP A 247 18.15 1.51 -10.84
N SER A 248 18.48 2.00 -9.65
CA SER A 248 19.04 1.17 -8.56
C SER A 248 18.48 1.48 -7.18
N SER A 249 17.54 2.41 -7.08
CA SER A 249 16.96 2.86 -5.83
C SER A 249 15.52 3.35 -5.96
N ALA A 250 14.85 3.47 -4.82
CA ALA A 250 13.53 4.04 -4.70
C ALA A 250 13.45 4.93 -3.46
N LEU A 251 12.79 6.08 -3.60
CA LEU A 251 12.54 7.01 -2.51
C LEU A 251 11.05 6.99 -2.16
N LEU A 252 10.75 6.71 -0.90
CA LEU A 252 9.39 6.60 -0.39
C LEU A 252 9.22 7.41 0.88
N ILE A 253 7.97 7.74 1.21
CA ILE A 253 7.61 8.35 2.49
C ILE A 253 6.36 7.70 3.08
N THR A 254 6.19 7.85 4.38
CA THR A 254 4.93 7.54 5.05
C THR A 254 3.88 8.63 4.86
N GLY A 255 2.64 8.34 5.26
CA GLY A 255 1.64 9.38 5.53
C GLY A 255 2.05 10.30 6.68
N ASN A 256 1.24 11.31 6.96
CA ASN A 256 1.50 12.21 8.09
C ASN A 256 1.55 11.40 9.40
N MET A 257 2.55 11.66 10.24
CA MET A 257 2.74 10.95 11.52
C MET A 257 2.04 11.63 12.70
N THR A 258 1.06 12.49 12.43
CA THR A 258 0.31 13.27 13.42
C THR A 258 -0.85 12.49 14.04
N THR A 259 -1.42 12.98 15.15
CA THR A 259 -2.61 12.38 15.79
C THR A 259 -3.84 12.32 14.92
N THR A 260 -4.01 13.29 14.02
CA THR A 260 -5.12 13.32 13.08
C THR A 260 -5.10 12.17 12.07
N SER A 261 -3.95 11.52 11.90
CA SER A 261 -3.75 10.39 10.98
C SER A 261 -3.42 9.08 11.70
N SER A 262 -3.69 9.03 13.01
CA SER A 262 -3.54 7.84 13.87
C SER A 262 -4.10 6.57 13.25
N ARG A 263 -5.33 6.66 12.73
CA ARG A 263 -6.06 5.53 12.14
C ARG A 263 -5.33 4.91 10.95
N GLU A 264 -4.74 5.74 10.09
CA GLU A 264 -4.02 5.26 8.91
C GLU A 264 -2.61 4.77 9.25
N GLY A 265 -2.05 5.19 10.38
CA GLY A 265 -0.72 4.80 10.81
C GLY A 265 0.07 5.89 11.53
N GLY A 266 -0.50 7.06 11.80
CA GLY A 266 0.11 8.11 12.63
C GLY A 266 0.28 7.69 14.09
N PHE A 267 0.81 8.60 14.91
CA PHE A 267 0.87 8.39 16.36
C PHE A 267 -0.47 8.67 17.02
N ASP A 268 -0.84 7.90 18.04
CA ASP A 268 -2.09 8.11 18.81
C ASP A 268 -1.94 9.19 19.91
N GLU A 269 -0.71 9.64 20.18
CA GLU A 269 -0.41 10.66 21.19
C GLU A 269 -0.12 12.00 20.53
N ASP A 270 -0.60 13.08 21.16
CA ASP A 270 -0.31 14.46 20.74
C ASP A 270 1.17 14.78 21.01
N VAL A 271 2.03 14.31 20.10
CA VAL A 271 3.46 14.59 20.09
C VAL A 271 3.69 15.83 19.24
N ASP A 272 4.46 16.78 19.76
CA ASP A 272 4.83 17.96 19.01
C ASP A 272 5.60 17.57 17.73
N GLY A 273 5.33 18.29 16.64
CA GLY A 273 5.94 17.93 15.36
C GLY A 273 7.46 18.01 15.38
N ASP A 274 8.05 18.95 16.10
CA ASP A 274 9.52 19.08 16.19
C ASP A 274 10.13 17.95 17.02
N GLU A 275 9.42 17.47 18.04
CA GLU A 275 9.82 16.27 18.77
C GLU A 275 9.85 15.06 17.82
N LEU A 276 8.80 14.85 17.02
CA LEU A 276 8.72 13.74 16.05
C LEU A 276 9.91 13.74 15.06
N MET A 277 10.39 14.91 14.66
CA MET A 277 11.53 15.03 13.73
C MET A 277 12.86 14.57 14.35
N THR A 278 12.95 14.52 15.68
CA THR A 278 14.17 14.10 16.41
C THR A 278 14.09 12.67 16.95
N ARG A 279 12.90 12.05 16.96
CA ARG A 279 12.72 10.68 17.41
C ARG A 279 13.35 9.68 16.45
N THR A 280 13.72 8.52 16.98
CA THR A 280 14.12 7.38 16.16
C THR A 280 12.96 7.00 15.25
N PRO A 281 13.18 6.87 13.93
CA PRO A 281 12.14 6.48 12.97
C PRO A 281 11.49 5.15 13.38
N PRO A 282 10.17 5.11 13.66
CA PRO A 282 9.49 3.91 14.16
C PRO A 282 9.16 2.88 13.08
N TYR A 283 9.14 3.25 11.81
CA TYR A 283 8.76 2.34 10.74
C TYR A 283 9.98 1.63 10.15
N LYS A 284 9.72 0.48 9.53
CA LYS A 284 10.70 -0.26 8.73
C LYS A 284 10.07 -0.64 7.41
N MET A 285 10.86 -0.57 6.35
CA MET A 285 10.41 -0.96 5.00
C MET A 285 11.21 -2.15 4.50
N TYR A 286 10.48 -3.09 3.92
CA TYR A 286 10.99 -4.29 3.27
C TYR A 286 10.58 -4.31 1.81
N ALA A 287 11.39 -4.92 0.95
CA ALA A 287 11.01 -5.11 -0.45
C ALA A 287 11.36 -6.49 -0.98
N GLN A 288 10.52 -6.96 -1.89
CA GLN A 288 10.65 -8.24 -2.56
C GLN A 288 10.62 -8.03 -4.07
N ASN A 289 11.65 -8.49 -4.78
CA ASN A 289 11.64 -8.48 -6.25
C ASN A 289 10.61 -9.51 -6.75
N THR A 290 9.75 -9.11 -7.70
CA THR A 290 8.72 -10.00 -8.26
C THR A 290 9.26 -10.94 -9.33
N GLY A 291 10.47 -10.70 -9.84
CA GLY A 291 11.16 -11.54 -10.82
C GLY A 291 11.92 -12.72 -10.21
N VAL A 292 11.89 -12.89 -8.89
CA VAL A 292 12.49 -14.03 -8.18
C VAL A 292 11.44 -14.73 -7.31
N HIS A 293 11.63 -16.03 -7.07
CA HIS A 293 10.73 -16.81 -6.21
C HIS A 293 10.67 -16.20 -4.80
N SER A 294 9.46 -15.91 -4.33
CA SER A 294 9.23 -15.37 -2.98
C SER A 294 8.92 -16.50 -2.01
N ARG A 295 9.71 -16.59 -0.92
CA ARG A 295 9.49 -17.59 0.14
C ARG A 295 8.25 -17.32 0.99
N PHE A 296 7.65 -16.15 0.85
CA PHE A 296 6.50 -15.70 1.63
C PHE A 296 5.34 -15.24 0.73
N SER A 297 5.30 -15.71 -0.53
CA SER A 297 4.14 -15.47 -1.39
C SER A 297 2.88 -16.07 -0.77
N GLY A 298 1.81 -15.29 -0.63
CA GLY A 298 0.63 -15.67 0.15
C GLY A 298 0.72 -15.35 1.65
N LEU A 299 1.85 -14.81 2.13
CA LEU A 299 2.06 -14.38 3.53
C LEU A 299 2.31 -12.86 3.65
N GLU A 300 1.84 -12.08 2.67
CA GLU A 300 2.15 -10.65 2.54
C GLU A 300 1.60 -9.78 3.68
N ARG A 301 0.65 -10.28 4.47
CA ARG A 301 0.04 -9.58 5.61
C ARG A 301 0.65 -10.00 6.95
N SER A 302 1.49 -11.05 6.96
CA SER A 302 2.16 -11.54 8.16
C SER A 302 3.43 -10.74 8.48
N TYR A 303 3.46 -10.12 9.66
CA TYR A 303 4.62 -9.33 10.10
C TYR A 303 5.89 -10.16 10.22
N CYS A 304 5.83 -11.35 10.81
CA CYS A 304 7.02 -12.19 10.97
C CYS A 304 7.53 -12.73 9.62
N ALA A 305 6.64 -13.05 8.68
CA ALA A 305 7.04 -13.48 7.34
C ALA A 305 7.73 -12.33 6.58
N VAL A 306 7.12 -11.13 6.55
CA VAL A 306 7.71 -9.95 5.90
C VAL A 306 9.05 -9.58 6.54
N LYS A 307 9.13 -9.51 7.87
CA LYS A 307 10.36 -9.18 8.62
C LYS A 307 11.49 -10.19 8.36
N GLY A 308 11.16 -11.48 8.30
CA GLY A 308 12.13 -12.57 8.26
C GLY A 308 12.51 -13.08 6.87
N LEU A 309 11.65 -12.90 5.86
CA LEU A 309 11.78 -13.56 4.55
C LEU A 309 11.89 -12.59 3.36
N ALA A 310 11.63 -11.29 3.55
CA ALA A 310 11.79 -10.32 2.47
C ALA A 310 13.25 -10.19 2.03
N GLN A 311 13.47 -10.06 0.72
CA GLN A 311 14.80 -10.04 0.12
C GLN A 311 15.68 -8.88 0.61
N THR A 312 15.10 -7.68 0.76
CA THR A 312 15.85 -6.50 1.19
C THR A 312 15.04 -5.68 2.19
N SER A 313 15.76 -4.90 2.99
CA SER A 313 15.19 -3.97 3.96
C SER A 313 15.95 -2.66 3.92
N THR A 314 15.27 -1.55 4.23
CA THR A 314 15.91 -0.24 4.24
C THR A 314 16.67 0.03 5.53
N SER A 315 17.88 0.56 5.41
CA SER A 315 18.67 1.12 6.51
C SER A 315 18.83 2.64 6.40
N ASP A 316 18.60 3.22 5.22
CA ASP A 316 18.64 4.67 4.99
C ASP A 316 17.23 5.26 5.24
N VAL A 317 17.01 5.60 6.51
CA VAL A 317 15.75 6.12 7.02
C VAL A 317 15.98 7.48 7.67
N SER A 318 15.10 8.43 7.39
CA SER A 318 15.18 9.78 7.97
C SER A 318 13.79 10.40 8.12
N MET A 319 13.67 11.43 8.96
CA MET A 319 12.44 12.20 9.07
C MET A 319 12.42 13.35 8.06
N THR A 320 11.24 13.71 7.56
CA THR A 320 11.06 14.84 6.63
C THR A 320 9.73 15.56 6.89
N ARG A 321 9.68 16.85 6.55
CA ARG A 321 8.44 17.64 6.54
C ARG A 321 7.92 17.90 5.13
N ARG A 322 8.60 17.43 4.09
CA ARG A 322 8.26 17.76 2.70
C ARG A 322 6.80 17.45 2.35
N GLY A 323 6.28 18.22 1.41
CA GLY A 323 4.91 18.13 0.92
C GLY A 323 3.91 19.00 1.68
N LEU A 324 2.63 18.85 1.32
CA LEU A 324 1.56 19.71 1.82
C LEU A 324 1.47 19.67 3.36
N GLY A 325 1.36 20.85 3.97
CA GLY A 325 1.16 21.01 5.41
C GLY A 325 2.43 20.97 6.26
N ASN A 326 3.61 20.70 5.70
CA ASN A 326 4.88 20.64 6.44
C ASN A 326 4.87 19.70 7.67
N LEU A 327 4.05 18.66 7.59
CA LEU A 327 3.84 17.71 8.68
C LEU A 327 4.92 16.62 8.67
N PRO A 328 5.37 16.15 9.87
CA PRO A 328 6.37 15.09 9.97
C PRO A 328 5.93 13.80 9.28
N LYS A 329 6.86 13.25 8.51
CA LYS A 329 6.76 11.96 7.81
C LYS A 329 8.10 11.26 7.92
N GLU A 330 8.08 9.95 7.77
CA GLU A 330 9.28 9.15 7.68
C GLU A 330 9.61 8.90 6.21
N GLN A 331 10.89 8.94 5.86
CA GLN A 331 11.41 8.81 4.52
C GLN A 331 12.33 7.59 4.46
N PHE A 332 12.14 6.77 3.42
CA PHE A 332 12.96 5.59 3.12
C PHE A 332 13.66 5.78 1.79
N HIS A 333 14.97 5.54 1.77
CA HIS A 333 15.74 5.44 0.53
C HIS A 333 16.22 4.00 0.36
N LEU A 334 15.41 3.22 -0.36
CA LEU A 334 15.71 1.83 -0.65
C LEU A 334 16.75 1.77 -1.76
N ARG A 335 17.90 1.14 -1.51
CA ARG A 335 19.03 1.06 -2.44
C ARG A 335 19.24 -0.39 -2.91
N GLU A 336 20.19 -0.56 -3.82
CA GLU A 336 20.64 -1.88 -4.32
C GLU A 336 19.51 -2.66 -5.00
N LEU A 337 18.62 -1.93 -5.69
CA LEU A 337 17.60 -2.51 -6.53
C LEU A 337 18.17 -2.82 -7.92
N ASN A 338 17.60 -3.83 -8.56
CA ASN A 338 17.91 -4.12 -9.95
C ASN A 338 17.20 -3.11 -10.86
N SER A 339 17.84 -2.73 -11.97
CA SER A 339 17.22 -1.87 -12.98
C SER A 339 16.12 -2.61 -13.74
N SER A 340 15.19 -1.85 -14.34
CA SER A 340 14.04 -2.38 -15.09
C SER A 340 13.28 -3.50 -14.38
N SER A 341 13.16 -3.39 -13.05
CA SER A 341 12.62 -4.45 -12.20
C SER A 341 11.43 -3.97 -11.39
N THR A 342 10.53 -4.89 -11.09
CA THR A 342 9.37 -4.64 -10.24
C THR A 342 9.59 -5.24 -8.86
N TYR A 343 9.28 -4.44 -7.84
CA TYR A 343 9.34 -4.82 -6.44
C TYR A 343 7.98 -4.59 -5.78
N ILE A 344 7.68 -5.37 -4.74
CA ILE A 344 6.62 -5.09 -3.79
C ILE A 344 7.27 -4.56 -2.52
N GLY A 345 6.89 -3.35 -2.09
CA GLY A 345 7.33 -2.71 -0.87
C GLY A 345 6.31 -2.88 0.26
N PHE A 346 6.79 -3.24 1.44
CA PHE A 346 6.01 -3.49 2.65
C PHE A 346 6.45 -2.52 3.74
N LEU A 347 5.50 -1.74 4.26
CA LEU A 347 5.72 -0.91 5.44
C LEU A 347 5.34 -1.69 6.69
N THR A 348 6.18 -1.60 7.71
CA THR A 348 5.95 -2.26 8.99
C THR A 348 6.31 -1.36 10.16
N ARG A 349 5.75 -1.64 11.34
CA ARG A 349 6.05 -0.97 12.60
C ARG A 349 6.17 -2.03 13.70
N PRO A 350 7.33 -2.19 14.35
CA PRO A 350 7.47 -3.08 15.50
C PRO A 350 6.54 -2.65 16.65
N GLY A 351 6.00 -3.60 17.42
CA GLY A 351 5.09 -3.30 18.53
C GLY A 351 5.80 -2.84 19.81
N GLY A 352 7.08 -3.18 19.99
CA GLY A 352 7.98 -2.62 21.00
C GLY A 352 8.94 -1.57 20.44
N ASN A 353 10.06 -1.32 21.13
CA ASN A 353 11.06 -0.33 20.71
C ASN A 353 11.87 -0.76 19.46
N GLY A 354 11.53 -1.89 18.83
CA GLY A 354 12.20 -2.42 17.63
C GLY A 354 13.66 -2.81 17.81
N SER A 355 14.19 -2.68 19.05
CA SER A 355 15.55 -3.00 19.48
C SER A 355 15.69 -4.42 20.00
N ASP A 356 14.58 -5.07 20.34
CA ASP A 356 14.55 -6.47 20.73
C ASP A 356 14.43 -7.35 19.47
N PRO A 357 15.45 -8.16 19.14
CA PRO A 357 15.40 -9.07 18.01
C PRO A 357 14.27 -10.09 18.13
N ASP A 358 13.94 -10.48 19.38
CA ASP A 358 12.97 -11.52 19.70
C ASP A 358 11.52 -11.01 19.69
N ASP A 359 11.33 -9.69 19.66
CA ASP A 359 10.02 -9.06 19.50
C ASP A 359 9.46 -9.31 18.10
N THR A 360 8.45 -10.17 18.06
CA THR A 360 7.66 -10.52 16.89
C THR A 360 6.33 -9.79 16.82
N SER A 361 6.05 -8.89 17.76
CA SER A 361 4.90 -7.99 17.67
C SER A 361 5.13 -6.93 16.61
N GLY A 362 4.09 -6.60 15.86
CA GLY A 362 4.19 -5.59 14.83
C GLY A 362 2.97 -5.47 13.94
N THR A 363 2.98 -4.37 13.20
CA THR A 363 1.92 -3.99 12.26
C THR A 363 2.49 -4.01 10.85
N VAL A 364 1.72 -4.51 9.88
CA VAL A 364 2.00 -4.45 8.44
C VAL A 364 0.93 -3.60 7.76
N TRP A 365 1.33 -2.74 6.82
CA TRP A 365 0.39 -1.98 5.99
C TRP A 365 0.25 -2.58 4.60
N ARG A 366 -0.80 -2.17 3.88
CA ARG A 366 -0.99 -2.51 2.48
C ARG A 366 0.29 -2.26 1.67
N ALA A 367 0.77 -3.33 1.04
CA ALA A 367 1.95 -3.29 0.20
C ALA A 367 1.72 -2.48 -1.07
N MET A 368 2.81 -1.98 -1.68
CA MET A 368 2.73 -1.22 -2.93
C MET A 368 3.76 -1.68 -3.95
N ARG A 369 3.44 -1.48 -5.23
CA ARG A 369 4.37 -1.79 -6.33
C ARG A 369 5.36 -0.65 -6.54
N ILE A 370 6.63 -1.00 -6.73
CA ILE A 370 7.74 -0.10 -7.03
C ILE A 370 8.36 -0.59 -8.35
N ASN A 371 8.56 0.32 -9.30
CA ASN A 371 9.20 0.00 -10.59
C ASN A 371 10.46 0.85 -10.76
N THR A 372 11.62 0.19 -10.87
CA THR A 372 12.89 0.88 -11.14
C THR A 372 12.99 1.28 -12.59
N LYS A 373 13.71 2.37 -12.84
CA LYS A 373 14.00 2.87 -14.18
C LYS A 373 15.00 1.96 -14.89
N GLY A 374 15.07 2.08 -16.22
CA GLY A 374 15.94 1.24 -17.06
C GLY A 374 17.20 1.94 -17.54
N ASP A 375 17.14 3.24 -17.82
CA ASP A 375 18.16 3.91 -18.63
C ASP A 375 19.40 4.37 -17.84
N GLY A 376 19.37 4.36 -16.50
CA GLY A 376 20.57 4.69 -15.69
C GLY A 376 21.09 6.13 -15.82
N ASN A 377 20.38 7.00 -16.54
CA ASN A 377 20.68 8.44 -16.69
C ASN A 377 19.70 9.33 -15.91
N CYS A 378 18.92 8.75 -15.03
CA CYS A 378 18.13 9.44 -14.02
C CYS A 378 18.65 9.02 -12.64
N GLN A 379 18.82 9.94 -11.70
CA GLN A 379 19.26 9.63 -10.33
C GLN A 379 18.47 10.42 -9.31
N ILE A 380 18.05 9.78 -8.22
CA ILE A 380 17.29 10.43 -7.15
C ILE A 380 18.17 11.43 -6.41
N ILE A 381 17.68 12.66 -6.25
CA ILE A 381 18.24 13.66 -5.33
C ILE A 381 17.16 14.13 -4.35
N TYR A 382 17.56 14.37 -3.10
CA TYR A 382 16.68 14.83 -2.02
C TYR A 382 17.49 15.59 -0.95
N ASN A 383 16.81 16.24 -0.01
CA ASN A 383 17.41 17.05 1.08
C ASN A 383 18.30 18.20 0.55
N LEU A 384 17.85 18.88 -0.50
CA LEU A 384 18.52 20.05 -1.05
C LEU A 384 18.38 21.24 -0.08
N PRO A 385 19.46 21.95 0.28
CA PRO A 385 19.40 23.10 1.18
C PRO A 385 18.49 24.24 0.69
N PHE A 386 18.58 24.63 -0.58
CA PHE A 386 17.72 25.66 -1.15
C PHE A 386 16.40 25.07 -1.61
N CYS A 387 16.37 24.18 -2.60
CA CYS A 387 15.17 23.55 -3.14
C CYS A 387 14.65 22.39 -2.25
N SER A 388 14.36 22.69 -0.98
CA SER A 388 14.04 21.71 0.08
C SER A 388 12.90 20.76 -0.22
N GLU A 389 11.97 21.11 -1.13
CA GLU A 389 10.83 20.28 -1.52
C GLU A 389 11.12 19.32 -2.70
N VAL A 390 12.34 19.36 -3.27
CA VAL A 390 12.78 18.45 -4.34
C VAL A 390 13.22 17.11 -3.73
N ALA A 391 12.66 16.04 -4.28
CA ALA A 391 12.91 14.66 -3.83
C ALA A 391 12.60 13.64 -4.93
N TYR A 392 13.11 13.84 -6.15
CA TYR A 392 12.77 13.01 -7.31
C TYR A 392 14.00 12.73 -8.17
N ALA A 393 13.86 11.82 -9.13
CA ALA A 393 14.93 11.50 -10.05
C ALA A 393 15.17 12.66 -11.01
N VAL A 394 16.43 13.05 -11.19
CA VAL A 394 16.86 14.12 -12.09
C VAL A 394 17.82 13.57 -13.14
N PRO A 395 17.97 14.24 -14.30
CA PRO A 395 18.94 13.81 -15.30
C PRO A 395 20.34 13.79 -14.69
N SER A 396 21.04 12.68 -14.88
CA SER A 396 22.32 12.39 -14.27
C SER A 396 23.27 11.76 -15.27
N ASN A 397 24.56 11.84 -14.94
CA ASN A 397 25.59 11.07 -15.62
C ASN A 397 26.48 10.44 -14.54
N PRO A 398 26.27 9.15 -14.22
CA PRO A 398 26.96 8.50 -13.11
C PRO A 398 28.47 8.35 -13.34
N THR A 399 28.96 8.55 -14.57
CA THR A 399 30.41 8.54 -14.87
C THR A 399 31.11 9.86 -14.55
N LEU A 400 30.35 10.95 -14.40
CA LEU A 400 30.88 12.29 -14.18
C LEU A 400 30.57 12.84 -12.79
N PHE A 401 29.42 12.46 -12.21
CA PHE A 401 28.92 13.03 -10.97
C PHE A 401 28.54 11.93 -9.98
N GLY A 402 28.99 12.08 -8.74
CA GLY A 402 28.36 11.42 -7.59
C GLY A 402 27.11 12.18 -7.13
N ILE A 403 26.25 11.51 -6.35
CA ILE A 403 24.96 12.06 -5.86
C ILE A 403 25.13 13.45 -5.23
N GLN A 404 26.08 13.64 -4.31
CA GLN A 404 26.27 14.94 -3.63
C GLN A 404 26.63 16.08 -4.58
N GLN A 405 27.46 15.80 -5.60
CA GLN A 405 27.85 16.80 -6.60
C GLN A 405 26.66 17.12 -7.53
N LEU A 406 25.88 16.11 -7.91
CA LEU A 406 24.67 16.26 -8.69
C LEU A 406 23.63 17.12 -7.96
N THR A 407 23.36 16.81 -6.68
CA THR A 407 22.48 17.57 -5.80
C THR A 407 22.95 19.04 -5.71
N SER A 408 24.24 19.26 -5.45
CA SER A 408 24.80 20.61 -5.33
C SER A 408 24.72 21.39 -6.63
N PHE A 409 24.93 20.75 -7.79
CA PHE A 409 24.81 21.39 -9.09
C PHE A 409 23.40 21.97 -9.30
N TYR A 410 22.37 21.15 -9.13
CA TYR A 410 20.99 21.58 -9.31
C TYR A 410 20.56 22.64 -8.30
N ASP A 411 20.93 22.45 -7.02
CA ASP A 411 20.53 23.38 -5.96
C ASP A 411 21.21 24.75 -6.10
N ASN A 412 22.51 24.78 -6.41
CA ASN A 412 23.27 26.02 -6.54
C ASN A 412 22.81 26.87 -7.73
N ILE A 413 22.42 26.24 -8.86
CA ILE A 413 21.89 26.97 -10.02
C ILE A 413 20.57 27.65 -9.65
N ALA A 414 19.66 26.91 -9.01
CA ALA A 414 18.37 27.48 -8.58
C ALA A 414 18.56 28.60 -7.55
N ALA A 415 19.44 28.42 -6.56
CA ALA A 415 19.75 29.44 -5.56
C ALA A 415 20.35 30.71 -6.19
N SER A 416 21.26 30.55 -7.15
CA SER A 416 21.87 31.67 -7.88
C SER A 416 20.84 32.49 -8.65
N TRP A 417 19.93 31.83 -9.38
CA TRP A 417 18.88 32.54 -10.13
C TRP A 417 17.84 33.20 -9.23
N TYR A 418 17.60 32.65 -8.04
CA TYR A 418 16.71 33.25 -7.06
C TYR A 418 17.23 34.60 -6.52
N GLN A 419 18.55 34.80 -6.48
CA GLN A 419 19.15 36.00 -5.90
C GLN A 419 18.64 37.30 -6.56
N ASN A 420 18.52 37.32 -7.89
CA ASN A 420 18.02 38.50 -8.62
C ASN A 420 16.55 38.82 -8.30
N PHE A 421 15.73 37.78 -8.12
CA PHE A 421 14.36 37.93 -7.67
C PHE A 421 14.30 38.45 -6.23
N SER A 422 15.17 37.97 -5.34
CA SER A 422 15.22 38.44 -3.95
C SER A 422 15.47 39.94 -3.85
N TYR A 423 16.33 40.51 -4.70
CA TYR A 423 16.55 41.96 -4.77
C TYR A 423 15.33 42.73 -5.28
N SER A 424 14.59 42.14 -6.23
CA SER A 424 13.34 42.72 -6.74
C SER A 424 12.25 42.72 -5.66
N LEU A 425 12.15 41.64 -4.88
CA LEU A 425 11.21 41.52 -3.77
C LEU A 425 11.50 42.53 -2.65
N GLN A 426 12.77 42.83 -2.38
CA GLN A 426 13.17 43.86 -1.39
C GLN A 426 12.69 45.27 -1.75
N GLN A 427 12.38 45.55 -3.02
CA GLN A 427 11.81 46.83 -3.44
C GLN A 427 10.30 46.93 -3.15
N ILE A 428 9.65 45.81 -2.82
CA ILE A 428 8.24 45.77 -2.46
C ILE A 428 8.12 46.10 -0.97
N PRO A 429 7.22 47.00 -0.56
CA PRO A 429 7.05 47.35 0.85
C PRO A 429 6.29 46.23 1.58
N CYS A 430 7.02 45.16 1.92
CA CYS A 430 6.48 43.94 2.51
C CYS A 430 5.92 44.12 3.93
N ASN A 431 6.47 45.06 4.69
CA ASN A 431 6.07 45.40 6.06
C ASN A 431 5.25 46.70 6.10
N ALA A 432 4.35 46.89 5.13
CA ALA A 432 3.48 48.05 5.07
C ALA A 432 2.17 47.84 5.86
N SER A 433 1.49 48.93 6.19
CA SER A 433 0.14 48.86 6.73
C SER A 433 -0.83 48.22 5.74
N LYS A 434 -1.98 47.71 6.20
CA LYS A 434 -3.00 47.07 5.33
C LYS A 434 -3.44 47.94 4.15
N SER A 435 -3.40 49.27 4.27
CA SER A 435 -3.73 50.21 3.20
C SER A 435 -2.65 50.36 2.12
N SER A 436 -1.43 49.88 2.38
CA SER A 436 -0.27 50.01 1.50
C SER A 436 0.34 48.66 1.11
N ALA A 437 -0.19 47.56 1.65
CA ALA A 437 0.15 46.21 1.22
C ALA A 437 -0.37 45.96 -0.20
N TYR A 438 0.40 45.23 -1.00
CA TYR A 438 -0.01 44.87 -2.37
C TYR A 438 -1.17 43.86 -2.40
N SER A 439 -1.40 43.15 -1.29
CA SER A 439 -2.47 42.18 -1.12
C SER A 439 -2.90 42.11 0.35
N LEU A 440 -4.19 41.84 0.57
CA LEU A 440 -4.75 41.56 1.90
C LEU A 440 -4.73 40.06 2.25
N ALA A 441 -4.50 39.20 1.26
CA ALA A 441 -4.56 37.74 1.39
C ALA A 441 -3.20 37.06 1.19
N ARG A 442 -2.20 37.77 0.65
CA ARG A 442 -0.88 37.25 0.34
C ARG A 442 0.19 38.18 0.90
N THR A 443 1.28 37.59 1.34
CA THR A 443 2.45 38.26 1.93
C THR A 443 3.66 38.14 1.00
N CYS A 444 4.71 38.92 1.26
CA CYS A 444 5.95 38.73 0.51
C CYS A 444 6.55 37.34 0.70
N ASP A 445 6.33 36.70 1.85
CA ASP A 445 6.78 35.33 2.10
C ASP A 445 6.03 34.32 1.22
N ASP A 446 4.73 34.52 1.00
CA ASP A 446 3.95 33.71 0.05
C ASP A 446 4.49 33.87 -1.38
N CYS A 447 4.78 35.10 -1.81
CA CYS A 447 5.37 35.38 -3.12
C CYS A 447 6.76 34.75 -3.25
N ALA A 448 7.61 34.87 -2.21
CA ALA A 448 8.93 34.29 -2.14
C ALA A 448 8.88 32.76 -2.27
N ALA A 449 8.01 32.11 -1.49
CA ALA A 449 7.81 30.68 -1.53
C ALA A 449 7.27 30.22 -2.89
N ALA A 450 6.29 30.93 -3.46
CA ALA A 450 5.73 30.60 -4.78
C ALA A 450 6.78 30.72 -5.90
N TYR A 451 7.58 31.79 -5.91
CA TYR A 451 8.66 31.95 -6.89
C TYR A 451 9.75 30.90 -6.72
N LYS A 452 10.16 30.61 -5.48
CA LYS A 452 11.13 29.56 -5.18
C LYS A 452 10.63 28.19 -5.68
N ASN A 453 9.38 27.84 -5.38
CA ASN A 453 8.81 26.56 -5.79
C ASN A 453 8.70 26.43 -7.31
N TRP A 454 8.23 27.48 -7.98
CA TRP A 454 8.20 27.54 -9.44
C TRP A 454 9.62 27.42 -10.02
N LEU A 455 10.59 28.19 -9.51
CA LEU A 455 11.97 28.20 -9.97
C LEU A 455 12.63 26.83 -9.83
N CYS A 456 12.49 26.17 -8.68
CA CYS A 456 13.03 24.83 -8.44
C CYS A 456 12.44 23.82 -9.43
N ALA A 457 11.11 23.84 -9.65
CA ALA A 457 10.46 22.91 -10.57
C ALA A 457 10.87 23.11 -12.04
N VAL A 458 11.03 24.35 -12.51
CA VAL A 458 11.45 24.63 -13.90
C VAL A 458 12.95 24.45 -14.13
N THR A 459 13.76 24.58 -13.07
CA THR A 459 15.23 24.47 -13.15
C THR A 459 15.70 23.03 -12.99
N ILE A 460 15.01 22.23 -12.16
CA ILE A 460 15.38 20.87 -11.79
C ILE A 460 14.36 19.90 -12.40
N PRO A 461 14.58 19.42 -13.65
CA PRO A 461 13.64 18.56 -14.33
C PRO A 461 13.49 17.20 -13.64
N ARG A 462 12.26 16.71 -13.55
CA ARG A 462 11.98 15.34 -13.11
C ARG A 462 12.17 14.37 -14.28
N CYS A 463 13.08 13.44 -14.12
CA CYS A 463 13.61 12.55 -15.16
C CYS A 463 12.84 11.24 -15.22
N MET A 464 12.64 10.74 -16.44
CA MET A 464 12.05 9.45 -16.77
C MET A 464 12.84 8.80 -17.91
N ASP A 465 12.73 7.47 -18.01
CA ASP A 465 13.36 6.72 -19.10
C ASP A 465 12.96 7.28 -20.47
N TYR A 466 13.94 7.43 -21.34
CA TYR A 466 13.77 7.85 -22.73
C TYR A 466 12.85 6.89 -23.51
N SER A 467 12.89 5.61 -23.15
CA SER A 467 12.04 4.54 -23.71
C SER A 467 10.56 4.65 -23.33
N SER A 468 10.21 5.50 -22.36
CA SER A 468 8.82 5.67 -21.93
C SER A 468 7.94 6.28 -23.03
N THR A 469 6.76 5.69 -23.24
CA THR A 469 5.79 6.09 -24.26
C THR A 469 4.64 6.95 -23.69
N LEU A 470 4.72 7.34 -22.42
CA LEU A 470 3.69 8.13 -21.75
C LEU A 470 3.54 9.50 -22.42
N SER A 471 2.30 9.86 -22.78
CA SER A 471 2.00 11.02 -23.63
C SER A 471 2.28 12.38 -22.98
N TYR A 472 2.32 12.44 -21.65
CA TYR A 472 2.59 13.66 -20.89
C TYR A 472 4.09 13.97 -20.74
N LEU A 473 4.97 13.07 -21.17
CA LEU A 473 6.41 13.26 -21.08
C LEU A 473 6.95 14.13 -22.23
N ALA A 474 7.92 15.00 -21.91
CA ALA A 474 8.63 15.79 -22.91
C ALA A 474 9.98 15.17 -23.22
N GLU A 475 10.34 15.10 -24.50
CA GLU A 475 11.67 14.65 -24.92
C GLU A 475 12.71 15.74 -24.69
N ARG A 476 13.89 15.38 -24.16
CA ARG A 476 14.99 16.29 -23.87
C ARG A 476 16.33 15.68 -24.23
N ALA A 477 17.31 16.56 -24.48
CA ALA A 477 18.64 16.22 -24.99
C ALA A 477 18.56 15.25 -26.19
N SER A 478 17.56 15.44 -27.06
CA SER A 478 17.36 14.53 -28.18
C SER A 478 18.51 14.68 -29.18
N ASN A 479 18.90 13.55 -29.78
CA ASN A 479 20.09 13.42 -30.64
C ASN A 479 21.46 13.57 -29.94
N GLU A 480 21.50 13.65 -28.61
CA GLU A 480 22.75 13.48 -27.85
C GLU A 480 23.04 11.99 -27.61
N LEU A 481 24.28 11.65 -27.26
CA LEU A 481 24.66 10.29 -26.90
C LEU A 481 24.32 10.01 -25.43
N PHE A 482 23.86 8.79 -25.14
CA PHE A 482 23.83 8.30 -23.76
C PHE A 482 25.23 8.32 -23.16
N TYR A 483 25.30 8.50 -21.84
CA TYR A 483 26.55 8.62 -21.10
C TYR A 483 27.49 7.41 -21.25
N ASN A 484 26.95 6.23 -21.55
CA ASN A 484 27.68 4.98 -21.70
C ASN A 484 27.95 4.59 -23.17
N ALA A 485 27.52 5.40 -24.14
CA ALA A 485 27.58 5.05 -25.56
C ALA A 485 29.00 5.27 -26.13
N THR A 486 29.57 4.22 -26.73
CA THR A 486 30.93 4.24 -27.32
C THR A 486 30.97 4.66 -28.79
N ASN A 487 29.86 4.56 -29.52
CA ASN A 487 29.76 4.92 -30.93
C ASN A 487 28.55 5.83 -31.19
N LYS A 488 28.67 6.71 -32.20
CA LYS A 488 27.56 7.55 -32.65
C LYS A 488 26.50 6.73 -33.39
N GLY A 489 25.23 6.88 -33.00
CA GLY A 489 24.05 6.28 -33.63
C GLY A 489 22.82 6.54 -32.75
N LEU A 490 21.61 6.40 -33.30
CA LEU A 490 20.41 6.51 -32.46
C LEU A 490 20.30 5.32 -31.53
N GLN A 491 20.21 5.62 -30.23
CA GLN A 491 19.90 4.67 -29.18
C GLN A 491 18.62 5.15 -28.51
N LEU A 492 17.64 4.24 -28.35
CA LEU A 492 16.42 4.51 -27.58
C LEU A 492 16.61 4.18 -26.09
N HIS A 493 17.70 3.48 -25.76
CA HIS A 493 18.07 3.06 -24.43
C HIS A 493 19.61 2.92 -24.39
N PRO A 494 20.28 3.28 -23.29
CA PRO A 494 21.75 3.20 -23.17
C PRO A 494 22.34 1.79 -23.35
N TYR A 495 21.56 0.74 -23.12
CA TYR A 495 22.00 -0.66 -23.31
C TYR A 495 21.53 -1.26 -24.64
N SER A 496 20.82 -0.49 -25.48
CA SER A 496 20.41 -0.95 -26.81
C SER A 496 21.54 -0.76 -27.82
N PRO A 497 21.68 -1.68 -28.79
CA PRO A 497 22.61 -1.49 -29.90
C PRO A 497 22.24 -0.22 -30.68
N THR A 498 23.25 0.50 -31.17
CA THR A 498 23.05 1.63 -32.09
C THR A 498 22.22 1.20 -33.30
N LEU A 499 21.08 1.86 -33.52
CA LEU A 499 20.16 1.54 -34.60
C LEU A 499 20.79 1.79 -35.98
N SER A 500 20.37 1.01 -36.99
CA SER A 500 20.88 1.13 -38.37
C SER A 500 20.57 2.51 -38.98
N PRO A 501 21.32 2.95 -40.01
CA PRO A 501 21.04 4.21 -40.71
C PRO A 501 19.62 4.35 -41.27
N ALA A 502 18.93 3.23 -41.54
CA ALA A 502 17.55 3.23 -42.05
C ALA A 502 16.51 3.51 -40.95
N SER A 503 16.68 2.94 -39.75
CA SER A 503 15.85 3.29 -38.58
C SER A 503 16.17 4.68 -38.06
N LEU A 504 17.41 5.14 -38.26
CA LEU A 504 17.79 6.55 -38.09
C LEU A 504 17.02 7.49 -39.00
N ALA A 505 16.90 7.20 -40.29
CA ALA A 505 16.12 8.00 -41.23
C ALA A 505 14.61 8.03 -40.91
N ALA A 506 14.05 6.93 -40.37
CA ALA A 506 12.65 6.89 -39.92
C ALA A 506 12.41 7.74 -38.67
N HIS A 507 13.35 7.75 -37.72
CA HIS A 507 13.27 8.57 -36.50
C HIS A 507 13.58 10.05 -36.75
N THR A 508 14.60 10.38 -37.56
CA THR A 508 14.96 11.77 -37.88
C THR A 508 13.92 12.49 -38.74
N ASN A 509 13.14 11.76 -39.56
CA ASN A 509 11.99 12.32 -40.27
C ASN A 509 10.83 12.71 -39.33
N THR A 510 10.81 12.19 -38.09
CA THR A 510 9.81 12.53 -37.06
C THR A 510 10.30 13.52 -36.00
N THR A 511 11.61 13.61 -35.73
CA THR A 511 12.18 14.40 -34.61
C THR A 511 13.20 15.47 -35.04
N GLY A 512 13.06 16.04 -36.24
CA GLY A 512 14.03 16.89 -36.97
C GLY A 512 14.66 18.11 -36.29
N THR A 513 14.52 18.32 -34.99
CA THR A 513 15.26 19.31 -34.19
C THR A 513 15.68 18.69 -32.85
N SER A 514 16.96 18.79 -32.49
CA SER A 514 17.42 18.47 -31.13
C SER A 514 16.63 19.30 -30.12
N VAL A 515 15.95 18.63 -29.21
CA VAL A 515 15.19 19.28 -28.14
C VAL A 515 16.13 19.41 -26.96
N ALA A 516 16.62 20.62 -26.71
CA ALA A 516 17.49 20.90 -25.58
C ALA A 516 16.78 20.64 -24.23
N SER A 517 17.58 20.35 -23.21
CA SER A 517 17.11 20.40 -21.81
C SER A 517 16.60 21.81 -21.48
N ARG A 518 15.75 21.92 -20.45
CA ARG A 518 15.24 23.23 -19.98
C ARG A 518 16.35 24.23 -19.68
N ASN A 519 17.44 23.73 -19.11
CA ASN A 519 18.65 24.49 -18.87
C ASN A 519 19.79 23.93 -19.72
N LYS A 520 20.43 24.80 -20.51
CA LYS A 520 21.61 24.45 -21.32
C LYS A 520 22.76 23.89 -20.50
N GLN A 521 22.86 24.26 -19.22
CA GLN A 521 23.89 23.72 -18.32
C GLN A 521 23.71 22.22 -18.07
N ILE A 522 22.50 21.68 -18.15
CA ILE A 522 22.26 20.23 -18.04
C ILE A 522 22.95 19.52 -19.21
N ASP A 523 22.73 20.00 -20.43
CA ASP A 523 23.32 19.41 -21.63
C ASP A 523 24.84 19.60 -21.67
N GLN A 524 25.36 20.74 -21.20
CA GLN A 524 26.79 21.08 -21.27
C GLN A 524 27.63 20.46 -20.15
N VAL A 525 27.09 20.39 -18.92
CA VAL A 525 27.83 19.99 -17.72
C VAL A 525 27.51 18.56 -17.33
N ILE A 526 26.22 18.27 -17.10
CA ILE A 526 25.77 16.92 -16.69
C ILE A 526 25.93 15.93 -17.83
N ARG A 527 25.58 16.32 -19.07
CA ARG A 527 25.63 15.45 -20.26
C ARG A 527 24.92 14.11 -20.00
N PRO A 528 23.62 14.10 -19.67
CA PRO A 528 22.88 12.88 -19.33
C PRO A 528 22.56 11.99 -20.55
N GLY A 529 22.72 12.53 -21.77
CA GLY A 529 22.15 11.93 -22.97
C GLY A 529 20.63 12.12 -23.04
N PRO A 530 19.93 11.44 -23.97
CA PRO A 530 18.49 11.59 -24.14
C PRO A 530 17.70 11.10 -22.92
N TYR A 531 16.69 11.85 -22.50
CA TYR A 531 15.78 11.45 -21.41
C TYR A 531 14.36 11.99 -21.66
N LYS A 532 13.38 11.45 -20.94
CA LYS A 532 12.04 12.03 -20.87
C LYS A 532 11.89 12.87 -19.60
N GLU A 533 11.20 13.98 -19.72
CA GLU A 533 10.94 14.91 -18.64
C GLU A 533 9.46 14.90 -18.27
N VAL A 534 9.15 14.74 -16.98
CA VAL A 534 7.84 15.11 -16.44
C VAL A 534 7.78 16.63 -16.32
N LYS A 535 7.04 17.28 -17.21
CA LYS A 535 6.94 18.75 -17.28
C LYS A 535 6.44 19.35 -15.97
N PRO A 536 6.89 20.54 -15.53
CA PRO A 536 6.34 21.23 -14.37
C PRO A 536 4.84 21.44 -14.50
N CYS A 537 4.13 21.35 -13.39
CA CYS A 537 2.70 21.62 -13.37
C CYS A 537 2.41 23.10 -13.64
N MET A 538 1.37 23.36 -14.44
CA MET A 538 0.93 24.72 -14.78
C MET A 538 0.43 25.50 -13.55
N ASP A 539 -0.11 24.81 -12.54
CA ASP A 539 -0.55 25.41 -11.28
C ASP A 539 0.57 26.13 -10.51
N LEU A 540 1.83 25.72 -10.66
CA LEU A 540 2.98 26.42 -10.07
C LEU A 540 3.11 27.83 -10.63
N CYS A 541 2.89 28.00 -11.95
CA CYS A 541 2.88 29.31 -12.57
C CYS A 541 1.68 30.14 -12.08
N TRP A 542 0.49 29.56 -12.03
CA TRP A 542 -0.69 30.27 -11.54
C TRP A 542 -0.55 30.69 -10.08
N THR A 543 0.04 29.83 -9.25
CA THR A 543 0.35 30.14 -7.84
C THR A 543 1.35 31.29 -7.73
N LEU A 544 2.37 31.33 -8.58
CA LEU A 544 3.31 32.46 -8.66
C LEU A 544 2.58 33.77 -9.00
N VAL A 545 1.77 33.77 -10.06
CA VAL A 545 1.02 34.98 -10.50
C VAL A 545 0.04 35.44 -9.42
N GLN A 546 -0.62 34.50 -8.72
CA GLN A 546 -1.59 34.82 -7.67
C GLN A 546 -0.91 35.35 -6.39
N SER A 547 0.28 34.84 -6.07
CA SER A 547 0.95 35.16 -4.80
C SER A 547 1.79 36.43 -4.87
N CYS A 548 2.17 36.91 -6.05
CA CYS A 548 3.10 38.04 -6.20
C CYS A 548 2.44 39.36 -6.64
N PRO A 549 3.08 40.52 -6.36
CA PRO A 549 2.62 41.82 -6.84
C PRO A 549 2.52 41.89 -8.37
N THR A 550 1.47 42.52 -8.88
CA THR A 550 1.26 42.70 -10.33
C THR A 550 2.35 43.52 -11.01
N THR A 551 3.09 44.34 -10.26
CA THR A 551 4.24 45.13 -10.75
C THR A 551 5.39 44.28 -11.28
N PHE A 552 5.49 43.01 -10.86
CA PHE A 552 6.47 42.08 -11.44
C PHE A 552 6.09 41.58 -12.83
N GLY A 553 4.84 41.74 -13.26
CA GLY A 553 4.41 41.41 -14.61
C GLY A 553 4.45 39.91 -14.94
N PHE A 554 4.46 39.03 -13.92
CA PHE A 554 4.39 37.59 -14.15
C PHE A 554 3.10 37.23 -14.91
N SER A 555 3.24 36.35 -15.89
CA SER A 555 2.13 35.83 -16.67
C SER A 555 2.41 34.38 -17.07
N CYS A 556 1.35 33.57 -17.13
CA CYS A 556 1.46 32.16 -17.50
C CYS A 556 1.15 31.95 -18.98
N PRO A 557 1.84 31.02 -19.64
CA PRO A 557 1.58 30.73 -21.05
C PRO A 557 0.20 30.09 -21.22
N ASN A 558 -0.42 30.36 -22.37
CA ASN A 558 -1.69 29.76 -22.71
C ASN A 558 -1.50 28.28 -23.07
N MET A 559 -2.13 27.40 -22.29
CA MET A 559 -2.09 25.94 -22.51
C MET A 559 -2.75 25.48 -23.82
N LYS A 560 -3.47 26.34 -24.54
CA LYS A 560 -3.99 26.06 -25.90
C LYS A 560 -2.99 26.39 -27.01
N GLN A 561 -1.80 26.86 -26.66
CA GLN A 561 -0.75 27.16 -27.62
C GLN A 561 0.41 26.17 -27.49
N PRO A 562 1.08 25.83 -28.61
CA PRO A 562 2.17 24.85 -28.60
C PRO A 562 3.28 25.15 -27.59
N GLY A 563 3.55 26.43 -27.32
CA GLY A 563 4.54 26.84 -26.32
C GLY A 563 4.14 26.46 -24.89
N GLY A 564 2.85 26.58 -24.55
CA GLY A 564 2.32 26.18 -23.25
C GLY A 564 2.36 24.66 -23.07
N GLU A 565 1.79 23.92 -24.03
CA GLU A 565 1.71 22.44 -24.00
C GLU A 565 3.08 21.76 -23.97
N ARG A 566 4.09 22.36 -24.62
CA ARG A 566 5.47 21.85 -24.58
C ARG A 566 6.21 22.18 -23.29
N SER A 567 5.76 23.19 -22.55
CA SER A 567 6.49 23.72 -21.38
C SER A 567 5.93 23.21 -20.06
N TYR A 568 4.61 23.02 -19.95
CA TYR A 568 3.94 22.67 -18.71
C TYR A 568 3.00 21.46 -18.91
N GLY A 569 2.70 20.76 -17.82
CA GLY A 569 1.67 19.73 -17.76
C GLY A 569 0.56 20.10 -16.77
N ASP A 570 -0.48 19.28 -16.74
CA ASP A 570 -1.59 19.39 -15.80
C ASP A 570 -1.61 18.19 -14.86
N ARG A 571 -2.09 18.40 -13.64
CA ARG A 571 -2.23 17.35 -12.64
C ARG A 571 -3.28 16.35 -13.08
N ASP A 572 -3.02 15.08 -12.77
CA ASP A 572 -4.00 14.03 -12.92
C ASP A 572 -4.97 13.98 -11.72
N GLY A 573 -6.22 13.61 -12.00
CA GLY A 573 -7.27 13.52 -10.99
C GLY A 573 -7.20 12.26 -10.12
N ASP A 574 -6.53 11.21 -10.61
CA ASP A 574 -6.41 9.90 -9.97
C ASP A 574 -5.11 9.75 -9.15
N GLY A 575 -4.32 10.83 -9.07
CA GLY A 575 -3.13 10.92 -8.22
C GLY A 575 -1.83 10.49 -8.88
N ASP A 576 -1.83 10.23 -10.19
CA ASP A 576 -0.63 9.97 -10.97
C ASP A 576 0.18 11.26 -11.19
N VAL A 577 1.51 11.11 -11.27
CA VAL A 577 2.42 12.25 -11.49
C VAL A 577 2.57 12.52 -13.00
N THR A 578 1.56 13.15 -13.59
CA THR A 578 1.54 13.60 -15.00
C THR A 578 2.26 14.92 -15.24
N CYS A 579 2.50 15.67 -14.17
CA CYS A 579 3.31 16.88 -14.16
C CYS A 579 4.11 16.98 -12.85
N SER A 580 5.27 17.63 -12.88
CA SER A 580 6.17 17.78 -11.74
C SER A 580 5.72 18.95 -10.86
N TYR A 581 5.33 18.63 -9.62
CA TYR A 581 5.15 19.60 -8.54
C TYR A 581 6.01 19.19 -7.35
N LEU A 582 6.42 20.16 -6.54
CA LEU A 582 7.29 19.88 -5.40
C LEU A 582 6.53 19.15 -4.29
N GLY A 583 7.18 18.19 -3.63
CA GLY A 583 6.54 17.28 -2.68
C GLY A 583 5.55 16.29 -3.31
N ALA A 584 5.54 16.12 -4.63
CA ALA A 584 4.70 15.13 -5.31
C ALA A 584 5.08 13.72 -4.91
N VAL A 585 4.10 12.95 -4.44
CA VAL A 585 4.21 11.49 -4.35
C VAL A 585 3.09 10.86 -5.16
N TYR A 586 3.35 9.67 -5.70
CA TYR A 586 2.34 8.92 -6.43
C TYR A 586 1.18 8.56 -5.47
N PHE A 587 -0.06 8.74 -5.95
CA PHE A 587 -1.32 8.42 -5.24
C PHE A 587 -1.70 9.34 -4.06
N LEU A 588 -1.48 10.66 -4.14
CA LEU A 588 -1.91 11.62 -3.10
C LEU A 588 -3.40 12.04 -3.11
N SER A 589 -4.21 11.55 -4.06
CA SER A 589 -5.66 11.84 -4.10
C SER A 589 -6.33 10.63 -4.75
N ALA A 590 -7.45 10.07 -4.27
CA ALA A 590 -8.62 10.75 -3.75
C ALA A 590 -9.06 10.28 -2.36
N ALA A 591 -9.44 11.25 -1.51
CA ALA A 591 -10.43 11.03 -0.49
C ALA A 591 -11.65 10.31 -1.10
N GLY A 592 -11.95 9.12 -0.57
CA GLY A 592 -13.27 8.48 -0.67
C GLY A 592 -13.87 8.38 -2.07
N ARG A 593 -13.30 7.55 -2.95
CA ARG A 593 -14.12 6.80 -3.90
C ARG A 593 -13.68 5.35 -3.87
N GLY A 594 -14.30 4.62 -2.94
CA GLY A 594 -14.30 3.16 -2.98
C GLY A 594 -14.66 2.73 -4.40
N TRP A 595 -13.75 2.00 -5.03
CA TRP A 595 -14.07 1.23 -6.22
C TRP A 595 -15.05 0.14 -5.81
N SER A 596 -16.35 0.48 -5.80
CA SER A 596 -17.40 -0.51 -5.96
C SER A 596 -17.37 -0.95 -7.41
N MET A 597 -16.44 -1.84 -7.73
CA MET A 597 -16.50 -2.59 -8.98
C MET A 597 -17.72 -3.52 -8.88
N GLY A 598 -18.74 -3.26 -9.69
CA GLY A 598 -19.93 -4.09 -9.82
C GLY A 598 -21.14 -3.54 -9.07
N LEU A 599 -21.98 -2.77 -9.79
CA LEU A 599 -23.45 -2.65 -9.65
C LEU A 599 -24.04 -1.52 -10.53
N GLY A 600 -23.21 -0.79 -11.29
CA GLY A 600 -23.68 0.29 -12.17
C GLY A 600 -24.45 -0.15 -13.43
N ALA A 601 -24.24 -1.38 -13.94
CA ALA A 601 -24.89 -1.81 -15.17
C ALA A 601 -26.35 -2.27 -14.98
N ALA A 602 -26.69 -2.84 -13.81
CA ALA A 602 -28.05 -3.31 -13.53
C ALA A 602 -29.01 -2.17 -13.12
N GLY A 603 -28.49 -1.16 -12.40
CA GLY A 603 -29.29 -0.02 -11.95
C GLY A 603 -29.75 0.89 -13.09
N TRP A 604 -28.90 1.09 -14.11
CA TRP A 604 -29.26 1.88 -15.30
C TRP A 604 -30.33 1.21 -16.17
N VAL A 605 -30.33 -0.12 -16.26
CA VAL A 605 -31.35 -0.87 -17.01
C VAL A 605 -32.69 -0.85 -16.26
N LEU A 606 -32.68 -0.97 -14.93
CA LEU A 606 -33.89 -0.84 -14.11
C LEU A 606 -34.49 0.58 -14.15
N TRP A 607 -33.65 1.62 -14.18
CA TRP A 607 -34.13 3.01 -14.29
C TRP A 607 -34.79 3.29 -15.64
N MET A 608 -34.23 2.76 -16.74
CA MET A 608 -34.83 2.86 -18.09
C MET A 608 -36.16 2.10 -18.21
N VAL A 609 -36.31 0.96 -17.53
CA VAL A 609 -37.56 0.17 -17.52
C VAL A 609 -38.65 0.86 -16.69
N VAL A 610 -38.31 1.48 -15.57
CA VAL A 610 -39.28 2.26 -14.78
C VAL A 610 -39.69 3.53 -15.54
N TRP A 611 -38.77 4.18 -16.26
CA TRP A 611 -39.09 5.39 -17.02
C TRP A 611 -39.95 5.11 -18.27
N THR A 612 -39.78 3.97 -18.94
CA THR A 612 -40.65 3.56 -20.06
C THR A 612 -42.02 3.06 -19.60
N LEU A 613 -42.11 2.36 -18.46
CA LEU A 613 -43.40 1.92 -17.91
C LEU A 613 -44.22 3.07 -17.30
N VAL A 614 -43.58 4.15 -16.83
CA VAL A 614 -44.27 5.34 -16.30
C VAL A 614 -44.76 6.28 -17.41
N TRP A 615 -44.16 6.24 -18.62
CA TRP A 615 -44.59 7.09 -19.74
C TRP A 615 -45.74 6.50 -20.58
N GLU A 616 -46.02 5.20 -20.51
CA GLU A 616 -47.18 4.58 -21.16
C GLU A 616 -48.44 4.51 -20.25
N GLY A 617 -48.39 5.18 -19.09
CA GLY A 617 -49.46 5.25 -18.10
C GLY A 617 -50.16 6.61 -17.97
N MET A 618 -50.04 7.51 -18.95
CA MET A 618 -50.85 8.74 -19.08
C MET A 618 -51.57 8.79 -20.42
#